data_AF-A0A072VP19-F1
#
_entry.id   AF-A0A072VP19-F1
#
_cell.length_a   1.000
_cell.length_b   1.000
_cell.length_c   1.000
_cell.angle_alpha   90.00
_cell.angle_beta   90.00
_cell.angle_gamma   90.00
#
_symmetry.space_group_name_H-M   'P 1'
#
loop_
_entity.id
_entity.type
_entity.pdbx_description
1 polymer ?
#
loop_
_entity_poly.entity_id
_entity_poly.type
_entity_poly.pdbx_seq_one_letter_code
_entity_poly.pdbx_strand_id
1 'polypeptide(L)'
;MATTACFIIVSRNDIPIYEAEVGVAAKREDAAQLHQFILHAALDVVQDLAWTTSAMYLKSVDRFNELVVSVKWNKIKEPRVDNDQIKPYIHIPLYAFCFSVIISLTCGIHTRFMLLHDSRNDDGIKSFFQEVHELYIKTLLNPLYLPGSRITSSHFDTKVRALARKYL
;
A
#
# COMPACT_ATOMS: atom_id res chain seq x y z
N MET A 1 13.85 5.91 20.92
CA MET A 1 12.52 5.38 21.27
C MET A 1 12.22 4.26 20.29
N ALA A 2 11.76 3.10 20.75
CA ALA A 2 11.53 1.96 19.87
C ALA A 2 10.37 2.28 18.92
N THR A 3 10.64 2.41 17.63
CA THR A 3 9.61 2.65 16.62
C THR A 3 8.82 1.35 16.42
N THR A 4 7.50 1.43 16.54
CA THR A 4 6.57 0.36 16.19
C THR A 4 5.88 0.75 14.91
N ALA A 5 6.01 -0.08 13.87
CA ALA A 5 5.32 0.08 12.62
C ALA A 5 4.62 -1.23 12.24
N CYS A 6 3.36 -1.12 11.82
CA CYS A 6 2.58 -2.24 11.32
C CYS A 6 2.29 -1.99 9.85
N PHE A 7 2.63 -2.95 9.00
CA PHE A 7 2.39 -2.89 7.57
C PHE A 7 1.46 -4.01 7.15
N ILE A 8 0.37 -3.66 6.47
CA ILE A 8 -0.59 -4.62 5.94
C ILE A 8 -0.85 -4.36 4.46
N ILE A 9 -1.13 -5.43 3.74
CA ILE A 9 -1.60 -5.38 2.36
C ILE A 9 -2.98 -6.01 2.33
N VAL A 10 -3.94 -5.24 1.83
CA VAL A 10 -5.34 -5.65 1.71
C VAL A 10 -5.70 -5.79 0.24
N SER A 11 -6.36 -6.89 -0.10
CA SER A 11 -6.88 -7.14 -1.44
C SER A 11 -8.25 -6.48 -1.65
N ARG A 12 -8.85 -6.68 -2.83
CA ARG A 12 -10.15 -6.08 -3.20
C ARG A 12 -11.31 -6.46 -2.28
N ASN A 13 -11.24 -7.64 -1.67
CA ASN A 13 -12.32 -8.23 -0.88
C ASN A 13 -12.18 -7.91 0.61
N ASP A 14 -11.37 -6.90 0.97
CA ASP A 14 -11.08 -6.54 2.36
C ASP A 14 -10.41 -7.66 3.17
N ILE A 15 -9.81 -8.61 2.45
CA ILE A 15 -9.03 -9.72 3.01
C ILE A 15 -7.56 -9.27 3.09
N PRO A 16 -6.95 -9.28 4.29
CA PRO A 16 -5.52 -9.04 4.42
C PRO A 16 -4.75 -10.20 3.79
N ILE A 17 -3.95 -9.89 2.76
CA ILE A 17 -3.11 -10.87 2.05
C ILE A 17 -1.70 -10.97 2.64
N TYR A 18 -1.29 -9.94 3.38
CA TYR A 18 0.01 -9.88 4.04
C TYR A 18 -0.04 -8.95 5.24
N GLU A 19 0.62 -9.36 6.32
CA GLU A 19 0.72 -8.62 7.57
C GLU A 19 2.17 -8.75 8.05
N ALA A 20 2.80 -7.62 8.34
CA ALA A 20 4.14 -7.57 8.91
C ALA A 20 4.22 -6.52 10.00
N GLU A 21 4.56 -6.97 11.19
CA GLU A 21 4.96 -6.11 12.29
C GLU A 21 6.46 -5.84 12.18
N VAL A 22 6.81 -4.56 12.17
CA VAL A 22 8.19 -4.09 12.11
C VAL A 22 8.44 -3.17 13.30
N GLY A 23 9.23 -3.64 14.25
CA GLY A 23 9.61 -2.86 15.43
C GLY A 23 10.28 -3.74 16.47
N VAL A 24 10.97 -3.12 17.43
CA VAL A 24 11.72 -3.82 18.50
C VAL A 24 10.78 -4.41 19.56
N ALA A 25 9.52 -4.00 19.61
CA ALA A 25 8.52 -4.42 20.59
C ALA A 25 7.55 -5.50 20.06
N ALA A 26 8.04 -6.46 19.29
CA ALA A 26 7.27 -7.56 18.69
C ALA A 26 6.75 -8.60 19.72
N LYS A 27 6.14 -8.18 20.84
CA LYS A 27 5.73 -9.12 21.90
C LYS A 27 4.49 -8.72 22.71
N ARG A 28 3.47 -8.13 22.08
CA ARG A 28 2.13 -8.01 22.68
C ARG A 28 1.07 -8.40 21.66
N GLU A 29 0.50 -9.59 21.82
CA GLU A 29 -0.65 -10.05 21.02
C GLU A 29 -1.84 -9.06 21.11
N ASP A 30 -1.99 -8.36 22.24
CA ASP A 30 -2.98 -7.27 22.39
C ASP A 30 -2.75 -6.11 21.42
N ALA A 31 -1.50 -5.83 21.05
CA ALA A 31 -1.18 -4.74 20.11
C ALA A 31 -1.57 -5.10 18.68
N ALA A 32 -1.44 -6.37 18.28
CA ALA A 32 -1.84 -6.84 16.95
C ALA A 32 -3.35 -6.68 16.73
N GLN A 33 -4.16 -7.03 17.74
CA GLN A 33 -5.62 -6.85 17.69
C GLN A 33 -6.01 -5.37 17.60
N LEU A 34 -5.32 -4.50 18.34
CA LEU A 34 -5.50 -3.05 18.26
C LEU A 34 -5.16 -2.51 16.87
N HIS A 35 -4.02 -2.92 16.30
CA HIS A 35 -3.63 -2.51 14.95
C HIS A 35 -4.68 -2.94 13.91
N GLN A 36 -5.20 -4.16 14.03
CA GLN A 36 -6.25 -4.65 13.14
C GLN A 36 -7.52 -3.80 13.24
N PHE A 37 -7.94 -3.41 14.44
CA PHE A 37 -9.11 -2.54 14.63
C PHE A 37 -8.90 -1.16 14.01
N ILE A 38 -7.75 -0.52 14.29
CA ILE A 38 -7.41 0.81 13.75
C ILE A 38 -7.34 0.78 12.23
N LEU A 39 -6.70 -0.23 11.66
CA LEU A 39 -6.56 -0.38 10.20
C LEU A 39 -7.91 -0.66 9.54
N HIS A 40 -8.79 -1.44 10.18
CA HIS A 40 -10.14 -1.68 9.67
C HIS A 40 -11.00 -0.40 9.70
N ALA A 41 -10.93 0.38 10.78
CA ALA A 41 -11.61 1.67 10.87
C ALA A 41 -11.10 2.68 9.82
N ALA A 42 -9.78 2.70 9.58
CA ALA A 42 -9.18 3.55 8.55
C ALA A 42 -9.55 3.10 7.11
N LEU A 43 -9.96 1.85 6.90
CA LEU A 43 -10.23 1.31 5.58
C LEU A 43 -11.46 1.95 4.93
N ASP A 44 -12.48 2.27 5.73
CA ASP A 44 -13.70 2.97 5.26
C ASP A 44 -13.35 4.39 4.78
N VAL A 45 -12.53 5.11 5.54
CA VAL A 45 -12.03 6.45 5.17
C VAL A 45 -11.18 6.40 3.89
N VAL A 46 -10.31 5.38 3.77
CA VAL A 46 -9.50 5.16 2.56
C VAL A 46 -10.38 4.90 1.34
N GLN A 47 -11.49 4.17 1.51
CA GLN A 47 -12.43 3.89 0.44
C GLN A 47 -13.05 5.19 -0.07
N ASP A 48 -13.61 6.04 0.79
CA ASP A 48 -14.15 7.34 0.35
C ASP A 48 -13.11 8.24 -0.33
N LEU A 49 -11.89 8.27 0.22
CA LEU A 49 -10.79 9.06 -0.34
C LEU A 49 -10.32 8.51 -1.69
N ALA A 50 -10.36 7.21 -1.92
CA ALA A 50 -10.00 6.62 -3.21
C ALA A 50 -10.98 7.04 -4.33
N TRP A 51 -12.21 7.44 -4.01
CA TRP A 51 -13.20 7.92 -4.99
C TRP A 51 -13.07 9.41 -5.29
N THR A 52 -12.45 10.18 -4.40
CA THR A 52 -12.30 11.64 -4.52
C THR A 52 -10.90 12.04 -4.96
N THR A 53 -9.88 11.28 -4.54
CA THR A 53 -8.46 11.61 -4.71
C THR A 53 -7.82 10.82 -5.85
N SER A 54 -7.12 11.54 -6.74
CA SER A 54 -6.33 10.95 -7.84
C SER A 54 -4.88 10.65 -7.45
N ALA A 55 -4.43 11.08 -6.27
CA ALA A 55 -3.09 10.77 -5.78
C ALA A 55 -2.98 9.28 -5.42
N MET A 56 -1.88 8.63 -5.81
CA MET A 56 -1.61 7.22 -5.52
C MET A 56 -1.20 6.98 -4.06
N TYR A 57 -0.68 8.03 -3.41
CA TYR A 57 -0.20 8.00 -2.03
C TYR A 57 -0.91 9.07 -1.22
N LEU A 58 -1.46 8.67 -0.08
CA LEU A 58 -2.00 9.56 0.92
C LEU A 58 -1.15 9.53 2.18
N LYS A 59 -0.63 10.71 2.52
CA LYS A 59 0.11 10.97 3.74
C LYS A 59 -0.89 11.20 4.88
N SER A 60 -0.84 10.39 5.93
CA SER A 60 -1.64 10.56 7.15
C SER A 60 -3.16 10.58 6.90
N VAL A 61 -3.72 9.47 6.39
CA VAL A 61 -5.17 9.30 6.21
C VAL A 61 -5.91 9.42 7.54
N ASP A 62 -5.37 8.79 8.58
CA ASP A 62 -5.96 8.80 9.91
C ASP A 62 -4.86 8.88 10.99
N ARG A 63 -5.22 9.40 12.17
CA ARG A 63 -4.30 9.48 13.31
C ARG A 63 -4.97 8.90 14.55
N PHE A 64 -4.31 7.92 15.13
CA PHE A 64 -4.76 7.28 16.36
C PHE A 64 -3.65 7.36 17.42
N ASN A 65 -3.84 8.16 18.46
CA ASN A 65 -2.82 8.51 19.45
C ASN A 65 -1.57 9.13 18.78
N GLU A 66 -0.40 8.52 18.98
CA GLU A 66 0.87 8.93 18.36
C GLU A 66 1.09 8.27 16.97
N LEU A 67 0.22 7.31 16.59
CA LEU A 67 0.38 6.54 15.37
C LEU A 67 -0.34 7.20 14.19
N VAL A 68 0.37 7.26 13.06
CA VAL A 68 -0.12 7.81 11.80
C VAL A 68 -0.37 6.66 10.82
N VAL A 69 -1.54 6.66 10.20
CA VAL A 69 -1.91 5.72 9.14
C VAL A 69 -1.58 6.36 7.79
N SER A 70 -0.55 5.85 7.12
CA SER A 70 -0.24 6.20 5.73
C SER A 70 -0.72 5.11 4.80
N VAL A 71 -1.33 5.51 3.68
CA VAL A 71 -1.96 4.56 2.76
C VAL A 71 -1.51 4.85 1.34
N LYS A 72 -1.21 3.78 0.63
CA LYS A 72 -0.95 3.80 -0.81
C LYS A 72 -1.88 2.81 -1.47
N TRP A 73 -2.57 3.23 -2.51
CA TRP A 73 -3.39 2.32 -3.31
C TRP A 73 -2.86 2.28 -4.72
N ASN A 74 -2.96 1.10 -5.33
CA ASN A 74 -2.67 0.97 -6.74
C ASN A 74 -3.96 1.25 -7.52
N LYS A 75 -4.33 2.53 -7.67
CA LYS A 75 -5.47 2.97 -8.48
C LYS A 75 -4.94 3.75 -9.67
N ILE A 76 -5.13 3.24 -10.88
CA ILE A 76 -5.28 4.10 -12.05
C ILE A 76 -6.77 4.37 -12.18
N LYS A 77 -7.11 5.66 -12.28
CA LYS A 77 -8.47 6.15 -12.50
C LYS A 77 -9.09 5.36 -13.67
N GLU A 78 -10.08 4.53 -13.39
CA GLU A 78 -11.07 4.21 -14.41
C GLU A 78 -11.62 5.55 -14.89
N PRO A 79 -11.59 5.85 -16.20
CA PRO A 79 -12.10 7.11 -16.69
C PRO A 79 -13.56 7.17 -16.27
N ARG A 80 -13.89 8.05 -15.31
CA ARG A 80 -15.27 8.49 -15.17
C ARG A 80 -15.66 8.98 -16.55
N VAL A 81 -16.67 8.33 -17.14
CA VAL A 81 -17.43 8.88 -18.24
C VAL A 81 -18.25 10.02 -17.64
N ASP A 82 -17.56 11.09 -17.24
CA ASP A 82 -18.18 12.39 -17.12
C ASP A 82 -18.33 12.86 -18.55
N ASN A 83 -19.57 12.78 -19.01
CA ASN A 83 -20.00 13.35 -20.27
C ASN A 83 -19.57 14.83 -20.26
N ASP A 84 -18.76 15.20 -21.26
CA ASP A 84 -18.18 16.52 -21.47
C ASP A 84 -16.83 16.80 -20.78
N GLN A 85 -15.75 16.42 -21.47
CA GLN A 85 -14.60 17.26 -21.87
C GLN A 85 -13.42 16.34 -22.22
N ILE A 86 -13.27 16.06 -23.52
CA ILE A 86 -12.14 15.35 -24.11
C ILE A 86 -10.88 16.19 -23.87
N LYS A 87 -10.02 15.81 -22.92
CA LYS A 87 -8.66 16.34 -22.85
C LYS A 87 -7.73 15.51 -23.74
N PRO A 88 -7.11 16.11 -24.77
CA PRO A 88 -6.17 15.40 -25.63
C PRO A 88 -4.90 15.09 -24.84
N TYR A 89 -4.68 13.80 -24.59
CA TYR A 89 -3.40 13.26 -24.13
C TYR A 89 -2.37 13.45 -25.25
N ILE A 90 -1.60 14.53 -25.19
CA ILE A 90 -0.44 14.73 -26.05
C ILE A 90 0.79 14.81 -25.17
N HIS A 91 1.68 13.82 -25.40
CA HIS A 91 3.00 13.62 -24.80
C HIS A 91 3.07 13.11 -23.36
N ILE A 92 2.73 11.82 -23.20
CA ILE A 92 3.22 11.02 -22.07
C ILE A 92 4.55 10.39 -22.52
N PRO A 93 5.67 10.64 -21.82
CA PRO A 93 6.97 10.11 -22.23
C PRO A 93 7.03 8.57 -22.15
N LEU A 94 7.88 7.97 -22.97
CA LEU A 94 7.99 6.51 -23.18
C LEU A 94 8.22 5.69 -21.89
N TYR A 95 8.84 6.29 -20.86
CA TYR A 95 9.00 5.70 -19.53
C TYR A 95 7.69 5.61 -18.72
N ALA A 96 6.75 6.56 -18.92
CA ALA A 96 5.42 6.50 -18.35
C ALA A 96 4.53 5.46 -19.06
N PHE A 97 4.82 5.13 -20.32
CA PHE A 97 4.08 4.10 -21.08
C PHE A 97 4.38 2.68 -20.57
N CYS A 98 5.66 2.38 -20.29
CA CYS A 98 6.05 1.09 -19.70
C CYS A 98 5.52 0.93 -18.27
N PHE A 99 5.51 2.02 -17.49
CA PHE A 99 4.88 2.08 -16.16
C PHE A 99 3.35 1.89 -16.27
N SER A 100 2.70 2.47 -17.28
CA SER A 100 1.25 2.35 -17.53
C SER A 100 0.82 0.93 -17.94
N VAL A 101 1.67 0.18 -18.66
CA VAL A 101 1.40 -1.21 -19.05
C VAL A 101 1.50 -2.17 -17.86
N ILE A 102 2.52 -2.02 -17.00
CA ILE A 102 2.66 -2.83 -15.77
C ILE A 102 1.54 -2.51 -14.77
N ILE A 103 1.17 -1.23 -14.63
CA ILE A 103 0.06 -0.85 -13.78
C ILE A 103 -1.28 -1.29 -14.41
N SER A 104 -1.45 -1.30 -15.73
CA SER A 104 -2.65 -1.85 -16.39
C SER A 104 -2.82 -3.36 -16.16
N LEU A 105 -1.72 -4.14 -16.18
CA LEU A 105 -1.75 -5.57 -15.87
C LEU A 105 -2.12 -5.85 -14.40
N THR A 106 -1.85 -4.91 -13.49
CA THR A 106 -2.23 -4.98 -12.07
C THR A 106 -3.50 -4.18 -11.74
N CYS A 107 -4.04 -3.41 -12.70
CA CYS A 107 -5.24 -2.56 -12.57
C CYS A 107 -6.50 -3.39 -12.27
N GLY A 108 -6.50 -4.66 -12.66
CA GLY A 108 -7.49 -5.62 -12.24
C GLY A 108 -7.38 -6.04 -10.78
N ILE A 109 -6.47 -5.50 -9.95
CA ILE A 109 -6.30 -5.89 -8.55
C ILE A 109 -6.24 -4.60 -7.70
N HIS A 110 -7.38 -4.23 -7.13
CA HIS A 110 -7.58 -3.11 -6.19
C HIS A 110 -6.90 -3.47 -4.85
N THR A 111 -5.57 -3.44 -4.83
CA THR A 111 -4.78 -3.66 -3.61
C THR A 111 -4.47 -2.36 -2.92
N ARG A 112 -4.67 -2.37 -1.61
CA ARG A 112 -4.41 -1.25 -0.70
C ARG A 112 -3.24 -1.62 0.20
N PHE A 113 -2.24 -0.77 0.24
CA PHE A 113 -1.09 -0.87 1.13
C PHE A 113 -1.30 0.10 2.28
N MET A 114 -1.35 -0.39 3.51
CA MET A 114 -1.57 0.44 4.69
C MET A 114 -0.37 0.27 5.62
N LEU A 115 0.16 1.40 6.09
CA LEU A 115 1.29 1.46 7.01
C LEU A 115 0.91 2.32 8.20
N LEU A 116 0.83 1.68 9.36
CA LEU A 116 0.77 2.33 10.65
C LEU A 116 2.21 2.57 11.13
N HIS A 117 2.55 3.81 11.44
CA HIS A 117 3.89 4.17 11.88
C HIS A 117 3.86 5.41 12.79
N ASP A 118 4.86 5.52 13.67
CA ASP A 118 5.08 6.70 14.52
C ASP A 118 6.06 7.71 13.88
N SER A 119 6.86 7.24 12.91
CA SER A 119 7.95 8.02 12.29
C SER A 119 7.44 9.19 11.43
N ARG A 120 7.88 10.41 11.73
CA ARG A 120 7.55 11.61 10.91
C ARG A 120 8.34 11.72 9.61
N ASN A 121 9.03 10.66 9.17
CA ASN A 121 9.90 10.69 8.00
C ASN A 121 9.17 10.29 6.71
N ASP A 122 8.42 11.22 6.12
CA ASP A 122 7.60 10.98 4.93
C ASP A 122 8.36 10.50 3.70
N ASP A 123 9.57 11.00 3.48
CA ASP A 123 10.37 10.62 2.32
C ASP A 123 10.88 9.18 2.44
N GLY A 124 11.25 8.76 3.65
CA GLY A 124 11.57 7.36 3.94
C GLY A 124 10.37 6.43 3.72
N ILE A 125 9.19 6.85 4.17
CA ILE A 125 7.94 6.09 4.00
C ILE A 125 7.57 5.95 2.52
N LYS A 126 7.70 7.02 1.71
CA LYS A 126 7.48 6.96 0.26
C LYS A 126 8.43 5.98 -0.41
N SER A 127 9.72 6.02 -0.08
CA SER A 127 10.71 5.07 -0.61
C SER A 127 10.41 3.63 -0.20
N PHE A 128 10.03 3.40 1.07
CA PHE A 128 9.58 2.09 1.54
C PHE A 128 8.41 1.55 0.72
N PHE A 129 7.37 2.37 0.53
CA PHE A 129 6.21 2.00 -0.29
C PHE A 129 6.53 1.80 -1.77
N GLN A 130 7.58 2.44 -2.30
CA GLN A 130 8.02 2.23 -3.67
C GLN A 130 8.71 0.87 -3.82
N GLU A 131 9.64 0.55 -2.92
CA GLU A 131 10.37 -0.74 -2.95
C GLU A 131 9.46 -1.94 -2.67
N VAL A 132 8.54 -1.83 -1.69
CA VAL A 132 7.58 -2.91 -1.40
C VAL A 132 6.62 -3.12 -2.57
N HIS A 133 6.20 -2.05 -3.24
CA HIS A 133 5.35 -2.14 -4.42
C HIS A 133 6.06 -2.84 -5.59
N GLU A 134 7.34 -2.53 -5.83
CA GLU A 134 8.14 -3.23 -6.84
C GLU A 134 8.25 -4.73 -6.52
N LEU A 135 8.49 -5.07 -5.25
CA LEU A 135 8.58 -6.45 -4.79
C LEU A 135 7.23 -7.20 -4.93
N TYR A 136 6.13 -6.51 -4.66
CA TYR A 136 4.78 -7.02 -4.85
C TYR A 136 4.51 -7.33 -6.33
N ILE A 137 4.86 -6.41 -7.24
CA ILE A 137 4.73 -6.64 -8.69
C ILE A 137 5.57 -7.85 -9.12
N LYS A 138 6.82 -7.98 -8.66
CA LYS A 138 7.67 -9.14 -8.97
C LYS A 138 7.02 -10.46 -8.56
N THR A 139 6.29 -10.46 -7.45
CA THR A 139 5.56 -11.63 -6.97
C THR A 139 4.33 -11.92 -7.85
N LEU A 140 3.61 -10.88 -8.29
CA LEU A 140 2.48 -11.02 -9.22
C LEU A 140 2.88 -11.42 -10.65
N LEU A 141 4.09 -11.06 -11.10
CA LEU A 141 4.62 -11.49 -12.39
C LEU A 141 4.97 -12.98 -12.43
N ASN A 142 5.01 -13.65 -11.27
CA ASN A 142 5.17 -15.09 -11.23
C ASN A 142 3.87 -15.76 -11.72
N PRO A 143 3.88 -16.52 -12.84
CA PRO A 143 2.68 -17.16 -13.38
C PRO A 143 2.05 -18.20 -12.45
N LEU A 144 2.77 -18.64 -11.41
CA LEU A 144 2.26 -19.55 -10.38
C LEU A 144 1.54 -18.82 -9.23
N TYR A 145 1.59 -17.49 -9.20
CA TYR A 145 0.98 -16.70 -8.14
C TYR A 145 -0.46 -16.34 -8.50
N LEU A 146 -1.39 -16.67 -7.60
CA LEU A 146 -2.81 -16.37 -7.78
C LEU A 146 -3.11 -14.98 -7.21
N PRO A 147 -3.66 -14.05 -8.02
CA PRO A 147 -4.13 -12.76 -7.52
C PRO A 147 -5.09 -12.92 -6.34
N GLY A 148 -4.74 -12.34 -5.19
CA GLY A 148 -5.56 -12.41 -3.98
C GLY A 148 -5.26 -13.57 -3.03
N SER A 149 -4.35 -14.49 -3.37
CA SER A 149 -3.81 -15.44 -2.38
C SER A 149 -2.93 -14.71 -1.37
N ARG A 150 -2.79 -15.26 -0.17
CA ARG A 150 -1.85 -14.74 0.84
C ARG A 150 -0.42 -14.86 0.35
N ILE A 151 0.38 -13.82 0.58
CA ILE A 151 1.82 -13.83 0.27
C ILE A 151 2.52 -14.57 1.41
N THR A 152 2.98 -15.80 1.16
CA THR A 152 3.71 -16.63 2.16
C THR A 152 5.20 -16.76 1.85
N SER A 153 5.71 -16.04 0.85
CA SER A 153 7.10 -16.18 0.41
C SER A 153 8.07 -15.60 1.44
N SER A 154 8.98 -16.44 1.95
CA SER A 154 10.01 -16.03 2.93
C SER A 154 10.94 -14.94 2.38
N HIS A 155 11.24 -14.99 1.07
CA HIS A 155 12.03 -13.95 0.40
C HIS A 155 11.36 -12.56 0.49
N PHE A 156 10.03 -12.52 0.32
CA PHE A 156 9.27 -11.28 0.43
C PHE A 156 9.33 -10.72 1.85
N ASP A 157 9.05 -11.56 2.85
CA ASP A 157 9.08 -11.15 4.27
C ASP A 157 10.45 -10.62 4.69
N THR A 158 11.53 -11.32 4.33
CA THR A 158 12.91 -10.90 4.66
C THR A 158 13.23 -9.53 4.08
N LYS A 159 12.83 -9.29 2.83
CA LYS A 159 13.04 -8.02 2.15
C LYS A 159 12.21 -6.90 2.78
N VAL A 160 10.92 -7.12 3.05
CA VAL A 160 10.05 -6.13 3.71
C VAL A 160 10.62 -5.75 5.08
N ARG A 161 11.03 -6.72 5.89
CA ARG A 161 11.65 -6.46 7.20
C ARG A 161 12.96 -5.68 7.08
N ALA A 162 13.80 -5.99 6.09
CA ALA A 162 15.04 -5.27 5.84
C ALA A 162 14.78 -3.80 5.42
N LEU A 163 13.81 -3.58 4.54
CA LEU A 163 13.39 -2.24 4.12
C LEU A 163 12.82 -1.44 5.30
N ALA A 164 11.99 -2.09 6.10
CA ALA A 164 11.36 -1.44 7.22
C ALA A 164 12.40 -1.02 8.29
N ARG A 165 13.44 -1.83 8.55
CA ARG A 165 14.59 -1.43 9.40
C ARG A 165 15.42 -0.27 8.83
N LYS A 166 15.37 -0.04 7.52
CA LYS A 166 16.14 0.99 6.81
C LYS A 166 15.38 2.32 6.75
N TYR A 167 14.07 2.27 6.63
CA TYR A 167 13.22 3.44 6.32
C TYR A 167 12.31 3.90 7.47
N LEU A 168 12.03 3.04 8.47
CA LEU A 168 11.16 3.30 9.62
C LEU A 168 11.95 3.30 10.93
#